data_AF-A0A7I8EIH0-F1
#
_entry.id   AF-A0A7I8EIH0-F1
#
_cell.length_a   1.000
_cell.length_b   1.000
_cell.length_c   1.000
_cell.angle_alpha   90.00
_cell.angle_beta   90.00
_cell.angle_gamma   90.00
#
_symmetry.space_group_name_H-M   'P 1'
#
loop_
_entity.id
_entity.type
_entity.pdbx_description
1 polymer ?
#
loop_
_entity_poly.entity_id
_entity_poly.type
_entity_poly.pdbx_seq_one_letter_code
_entity_poly.pdbx_strand_id
1 'polypeptide(L)'
;MQIDCQQCVEQIGAYALYALSRDERTLVEGHLRSCARCSLFAYHLQSVTHQLPLAVAPMAPSPRVKQRMLAEIQNVIACQMVSAQTPLMTPVASGAPGEPAHQTWPVSRR
;
A
#
# COMPACT_ATOMS: atom_id res chain seq x y z
N MET A 1 -21.34 0.98 -12.67
CA MET A 1 -22.33 0.94 -11.58
C MET A 1 -21.82 1.85 -10.48
N GLN A 2 -22.60 2.86 -10.08
CA GLN A 2 -22.20 3.90 -9.11
C GLN A 2 -23.26 3.93 -7.99
N ILE A 3 -22.84 4.21 -6.75
CA ILE A 3 -23.72 4.39 -5.60
C ILE A 3 -23.72 5.84 -5.12
N ASP A 4 -24.83 6.28 -4.54
CA ASP A 4 -24.95 7.63 -3.97
C ASP A 4 -24.49 7.69 -2.49
N CYS A 5 -24.59 8.89 -1.90
CA CYS A 5 -24.20 9.08 -0.50
C CYS A 5 -25.06 8.29 0.49
N GLN A 6 -26.36 8.16 0.24
CA GLN A 6 -27.28 7.48 1.16
C GLN A 6 -26.98 5.99 1.17
N GLN A 7 -26.89 5.38 -0.02
CA GLN A 7 -26.51 3.98 -0.20
C GLN A 7 -25.14 3.69 0.41
N CYS A 8 -24.18 4.61 0.24
CA CYS A 8 -22.87 4.48 0.87
C CYS A 8 -22.98 4.45 2.40
N VAL A 9 -23.77 5.35 3.01
CA VAL A 9 -23.95 5.41 4.47
C VAL A 9 -24.63 4.16 5.01
N GLU A 10 -25.59 3.58 4.30
CA GLU A 10 -26.25 2.33 4.69
C GLU A 10 -25.27 1.15 4.74
N GLN A 11 -24.27 1.12 3.85
CA GLN A 11 -23.28 0.04 3.76
C GLN A 11 -22.00 0.28 4.58
N ILE A 12 -21.77 1.52 5.05
CA ILE A 12 -20.47 1.94 5.61
C ILE A 12 -20.10 1.19 6.89
N GLY A 13 -21.08 0.73 7.66
CA GLY A 13 -20.85 -0.10 8.84
C GLY A 13 -20.29 -1.48 8.47
N ALA A 14 -20.90 -2.13 7.49
CA ALA A 14 -20.39 -3.41 6.97
C ALA A 14 -19.02 -3.22 6.29
N TYR A 15 -18.80 -2.10 5.61
CA TYR A 15 -17.50 -1.74 5.06
C TYR A 15 -16.42 -1.63 6.16
N ALA A 16 -16.70 -0.89 7.24
CA ALA A 16 -15.77 -0.70 8.35
C ALA A 16 -15.42 -2.02 9.07
N LEU A 17 -16.34 -2.98 9.10
CA LEU A 17 -16.16 -4.31 9.68
C LEU A 17 -15.63 -5.36 8.69
N TYR A 18 -15.27 -4.97 7.46
CA TYR A 18 -14.84 -5.89 6.40
C TYR A 18 -15.86 -7.00 6.08
N ALA A 19 -17.15 -6.69 6.20
CA ALA A 19 -18.27 -7.62 6.05
C ALA A 19 -19.04 -7.46 4.72
N LEU A 20 -18.54 -6.65 3.78
CA LEU A 20 -19.11 -6.53 2.43
C LEU A 20 -18.58 -7.62 1.50
N SER A 21 -19.40 -7.99 0.50
CA SER A 21 -18.91 -8.74 -0.65
C SER A 21 -17.89 -7.91 -1.46
N ARG A 22 -17.14 -8.58 -2.34
CA ARG A 22 -16.12 -7.93 -3.16
C ARG A 22 -16.71 -6.84 -4.07
N ASP A 23 -17.89 -7.10 -4.63
CA ASP A 23 -18.53 -6.18 -5.55
C ASP A 23 -19.09 -4.95 -4.81
N GLU A 24 -19.77 -5.16 -3.67
CA GLU A 24 -20.24 -4.07 -2.81
C GLU A 24 -19.09 -3.19 -2.32
N ARG A 25 -18.00 -3.83 -1.86
CA ARG A 25 -16.80 -3.11 -1.43
C ARG A 25 -16.24 -2.24 -2.54
N THR A 26 -16.18 -2.74 -3.77
CA THR A 26 -15.68 -1.98 -4.92
C THR A 26 -16.54 -0.75 -5.20
N LEU A 27 -17.87 -0.86 -5.04
CA LEU A 27 -18.80 0.26 -5.20
C LEU A 27 -18.60 1.33 -4.11
N VAL A 28 -18.51 0.90 -2.85
CA VAL A 28 -18.26 1.79 -1.71
C VAL A 28 -16.91 2.49 -1.86
N GLU A 29 -15.82 1.76 -2.13
CA GLU A 29 -14.50 2.35 -2.36
C GLU A 29 -14.49 3.31 -3.55
N GLY A 30 -15.29 3.02 -4.58
CA GLY A 30 -15.57 3.92 -5.69
C GLY A 30 -16.10 5.28 -5.22
N HIS A 31 -17.14 5.26 -4.40
CA HIS A 31 -17.77 6.46 -3.86
C HIS A 31 -16.85 7.22 -2.90
N LEU A 32 -16.16 6.52 -1.99
CA LEU A 32 -15.26 7.12 -1.00
C LEU A 32 -14.11 7.92 -1.65
N ARG A 33 -13.62 7.48 -2.82
CA ARG A 33 -12.60 8.22 -3.59
C ARG A 33 -13.09 9.58 -4.10
N SER A 34 -14.39 9.76 -4.31
CA SER A 34 -14.99 10.99 -4.85
C SER A 34 -15.71 11.87 -3.81
N CYS A 35 -16.08 11.30 -2.65
CA CYS A 35 -16.91 11.99 -1.66
C CYS A 35 -16.17 12.17 -0.34
N ALA A 36 -15.68 13.39 -0.08
CA ALA A 36 -14.94 13.73 1.13
C ALA A 36 -15.77 13.48 2.42
N ARG A 37 -17.07 13.75 2.39
CA ARG A 37 -17.97 13.53 3.55
C ARG A 37 -18.03 12.06 3.92
N CYS A 38 -18.28 11.19 2.95
CA CYS A 38 -18.37 9.75 3.19
C CYS A 38 -17.00 9.16 3.54
N SER A 39 -15.91 9.65 2.93
CA SER A 39 -14.54 9.25 3.30
C SER A 39 -14.21 9.58 4.75
N LEU A 40 -14.56 10.78 5.21
CA LEU A 40 -14.34 11.18 6.60
C LEU A 40 -15.18 10.33 7.56
N PHE A 41 -16.43 10.05 7.20
CA PHE A 41 -17.28 9.19 8.02
C PHE A 41 -16.77 7.75 8.10
N ALA A 42 -16.32 7.18 6.98
CA ALA A 42 -15.68 5.86 6.94
C ALA A 42 -14.44 5.82 7.85
N TYR A 43 -13.58 6.85 7.77
CA TYR A 43 -12.38 6.94 8.59
C TYR A 43 -12.70 6.94 10.09
N HIS A 44 -13.66 7.76 10.53
CA HIS A 44 -14.08 7.79 11.93
C HIS A 44 -14.66 6.46 12.39
N LEU A 45 -15.50 5.84 11.56
CA LEU A 45 -16.11 4.56 11.90
C LEU A 45 -15.08 3.43 11.96
N GLN A 46 -14.10 3.42 11.04
CA GLN A 46 -12.96 2.51 11.08
C GLN A 46 -12.12 2.69 12.35
N SER A 47 -11.89 3.93 12.78
CA SER A 47 -11.19 4.21 14.04
C SER A 47 -11.88 3.59 15.25
N VAL A 48 -13.22 3.63 15.31
CA VAL A 48 -13.99 3.02 16.42
C VAL A 48 -14.02 1.49 16.30
N THR A 49 -14.25 0.97 15.10
CA THR A 49 -14.31 -0.49 14.89
C THR A 49 -12.96 -1.18 15.16
N HIS A 50 -11.83 -0.51 14.90
CA HIS A 50 -10.50 -1.01 15.29
C HIS A 50 -10.28 -1.11 16.80
N GLN A 51 -11.11 -0.47 17.64
CA GLN A 51 -11.06 -0.62 19.09
C GLN A 51 -11.88 -1.82 19.59
N LEU A 52 -12.82 -2.33 18.81
CA LEU A 52 -13.67 -3.46 19.21
C LEU A 52 -12.88 -4.71 19.65
N PRO A 53 -11.76 -5.10 18.98
CA PRO A 53 -10.97 -6.25 19.43
C PRO A 53 -10.40 -6.09 20.84
N LEU A 54 -10.21 -4.86 21.33
CA LEU A 54 -9.69 -4.60 22.68
C LEU A 54 -10.74 -4.81 23.77
N ALA A 55 -12.03 -4.82 23.40
CA ALA A 55 -13.14 -5.07 24.33
C ALA A 55 -13.40 -6.57 24.56
N VAL A 56 -12.79 -7.45 23.76
CA VAL A 56 -12.97 -8.90 23.84
C VAL A 56 -11.84 -9.52 24.67
N ALA A 57 -12.15 -10.58 25.41
CA ALA A 57 -11.14 -11.32 26.15
C ALA A 57 -10.04 -11.83 25.20
N PRO A 58 -8.75 -11.62 25.52
CA PRO A 58 -7.65 -12.09 24.67
C PRO A 58 -7.68 -13.61 24.52
N MET A 59 -7.53 -14.09 23.29
CA MET A 59 -7.41 -15.52 22.98
C MET A 59 -6.00 -15.81 22.48
N ALA A 60 -5.34 -16.80 23.09
CA ALA A 60 -4.02 -17.24 22.65
C ALA A 60 -4.12 -17.99 21.30
N PRO A 61 -3.28 -17.64 20.29
CA PRO A 61 -3.21 -18.41 19.06
C PRO A 61 -2.60 -19.79 19.32
N SER A 62 -2.91 -20.78 18.47
CA SER A 62 -2.29 -22.10 18.60
C SER A 62 -0.77 -22.01 18.39
N PRO A 63 0.05 -22.82 19.09
CA PRO A 63 1.51 -22.79 18.97
C PRO A 63 1.99 -22.94 17.52
N ARG A 64 1.33 -23.83 16.75
CA ARG A 64 1.65 -24.08 15.33
C ARG A 64 1.45 -22.83 14.47
N VAL A 65 0.36 -22.09 14.66
CA VAL A 65 0.10 -20.86 13.90
C VAL A 65 1.12 -19.79 14.25
N LYS A 66 1.42 -19.62 15.55
CA LYS A 66 2.44 -18.67 16.02
C LYS A 66 3.82 -18.98 15.42
N GLN A 67 4.26 -20.23 15.49
CA GLN A 67 5.55 -20.66 14.94
C GLN A 67 5.63 -20.45 13.43
N ARG A 68 4.60 -20.86 12.68
CA ARG A 68 4.54 -20.65 11.22
C ARG A 68 4.64 -19.17 10.86
N MET A 69 3.91 -18.30 11.58
CA MET A 69 3.93 -16.86 11.30
C MET A 69 5.28 -16.22 11.64
N LEU A 70 5.91 -16.61 12.76
CA LEU A 70 7.24 -16.12 13.12
C LEU A 70 8.33 -16.59 12.15
N ALA A 71 8.26 -17.83 11.67
CA ALA A 71 9.18 -18.35 10.66
C ALA A 71 9.04 -17.58 9.33
N GLU A 72 7.81 -17.26 8.90
CA GLU A 72 7.57 -16.47 7.70
C GLU A 72 8.16 -15.06 7.82
N ILE A 73 7.98 -14.40 8.97
CA ILE A 73 8.56 -13.08 9.24
C ILE A 73 10.10 -13.14 9.16
N GLN A 74 10.72 -14.16 9.76
CA GLN A 74 12.17 -14.33 9.71
C GLN A 74 12.68 -14.53 8.27
N ASN A 75 11.94 -15.26 7.44
CA ASN A 75 12.27 -15.47 6.04
C ASN A 75 12.22 -14.17 5.23
N VAL A 76 11.17 -13.35 5.41
CA VAL A 76 11.06 -12.04 4.75
C VAL A 76 12.23 -11.13 5.13
N ILE A 77 12.58 -11.08 6.42
CA ILE A 77 13.71 -10.28 6.92
C ILE A 77 15.04 -10.75 6.29
N ALA A 78 15.28 -12.06 6.26
CA ALA A 78 16.50 -12.62 5.67
C ALA A 78 16.62 -12.28 4.18
N CYS A 79 15.53 -12.43 3.41
CA CYS A 79 15.49 -12.09 1.98
C CYS A 79 15.74 -10.60 1.72
N GLN A 80 15.24 -9.70 2.58
CA GLN A 80 15.49 -8.26 2.48
C GLN A 80 16.96 -7.89 2.73
N MET A 81 17.65 -8.60 3.62
CA MET A 81 19.07 -8.34 3.90
C MET A 81 20.00 -8.82 2.76
N VAL A 82 19.60 -9.86 2.03
CA VAL A 82 20.36 -10.38 0.89
C VAL A 82 20.18 -9.49 -0.36
N SER A 83 18.99 -8.89 -0.56
CA SER A 83 18.72 -8.05 -1.74
C SER A 83 19.31 -6.63 -1.66
N ALA A 84 19.75 -6.17 -0.48
CA ALA A 84 20.47 -4.90 -0.32
C ALA A 84 21.91 -4.93 -0.90
N GLN A 85 22.41 -6.10 -1.28
CA GLN A 85 23.72 -6.26 -1.91
C GLN A 85 23.54 -6.35 -3.42
N THR A 86 23.07 -5.26 -4.04
CA THR A 86 23.26 -5.13 -5.49
C THR A 86 24.75 -4.81 -5.69
N PRO A 87 25.57 -5.70 -6.26
CA PRO A 87 26.91 -5.29 -6.64
C PRO A 87 26.75 -4.14 -7.62
N LEU A 88 27.40 -3.02 -7.32
CA LEU A 88 27.51 -1.89 -8.25
C LEU A 88 28.30 -2.40 -9.45
N MET A 89 27.62 -2.93 -10.46
CA MET A 89 28.23 -3.19 -11.75
C MET A 89 28.60 -1.82 -12.32
N THR A 90 29.86 -1.46 -12.15
CA THR A 90 30.48 -0.34 -12.84
C THR A 90 30.50 -0.71 -14.33
N PRO A 91 29.86 0.09 -15.21
CA PRO A 91 29.99 -0.17 -16.64
C PRO A 91 31.46 0.03 -17.01
N VAL A 92 32.10 -1.04 -17.48
CA VAL A 92 33.43 -0.96 -18.09
C VAL A 92 33.28 -0.13 -19.36
N ALA A 93 33.80 1.10 -19.34
CA ALA A 93 33.89 1.92 -20.54
C ALA A 93 34.91 1.26 -21.48
N SER A 94 34.43 0.56 -22.50
CA SER A 94 35.26 0.10 -23.61
C SER A 94 35.52 1.29 -24.52
N GLY A 95 36.78 1.76 -24.55
CA GLY A 95 37.19 2.91 -25.35
C GLY A 95 37.20 2.60 -26.84
N ALA A 96 36.68 3.54 -27.63
CA ALA A 96 36.96 3.68 -29.05
C ALA A 96 37.81 4.95 -29.26
N PRO A 97 38.86 4.95 -30.10
CA PRO A 97 39.71 6.11 -30.31
C PRO A 97 39.13 7.03 -31.39
N GLY A 98 38.92 8.30 -31.01
CA GLY A 98 39.32 9.48 -31.78
C GLY A 98 38.48 9.94 -32.97
N GLU A 99 37.70 11.01 -32.76
CA GLU A 99 37.74 12.20 -33.64
C GLU A 99 37.21 13.44 -32.88
N PRO A 100 37.83 14.64 -33.01
CA PRO A 100 37.55 15.77 -32.11
C PRO A 100 36.57 16.82 -32.66
N ALA A 101 35.93 17.49 -31.71
CA ALA A 101 35.53 18.90 -31.70
C ALA A 101 34.49 19.41 -32.72
N HIS A 102 33.30 19.72 -32.18
CA HIS A 102 32.82 21.11 -32.15
C HIS A 102 31.84 21.28 -30.98
N GLN A 103 32.32 21.94 -29.92
CA GLN A 103 31.50 22.50 -28.87
C GLN A 103 31.13 23.93 -29.29
N THR A 104 29.85 24.24 -29.39
CA THR A 104 29.36 25.62 -29.30
C THR A 104 28.22 25.68 -28.28
N TRP A 105 28.45 26.45 -27.21
CA TRP A 105 27.62 26.63 -26.03
C TRP A 105 26.38 27.51 -26.30
N PRO A 106 25.26 27.33 -25.57
CA PRO A 106 24.00 28.06 -25.75
C PRO A 106 24.08 29.54 -25.38
N VAL A 107 23.54 30.42 -26.23
CA VAL A 107 23.21 31.80 -25.85
C VAL A 107 21.79 31.83 -25.30
N SER A 108 21.68 31.90 -23.97
CA SER A 108 20.47 32.36 -23.30
C SER A 108 20.22 33.84 -23.66
N ARG A 109 19.03 34.16 -24.21
CA ARG A 109 18.51 35.54 -24.24
C ARG A 109 17.06 35.55 -23.77
N ARG A 110 16.93 36.10 -22.55
CA ARG A 110 15.93 37.04 -22.03
C ARG A 110 14.47 36.62 -21.97
#